data_AF-A0A972HML3-F1
#
_entry.id   AF-A0A972HML3-F1
#
_cell.length_a   1.000
_cell.length_b   1.000
_cell.length_c   1.000
_cell.angle_alpha   90.00
_cell.angle_beta   90.00
_cell.angle_gamma   90.00
#
_symmetry.space_group_name_H-M   'P 1'
#
loop_
_entity.id
_entity.type
_entity.pdbx_description
1 polymer ?
#
loop_
_entity_poly.entity_id
_entity_poly.type
_entity_poly.pdbx_seq_one_letter_code
_entity_poly.pdbx_strand_id
1 'polypeptide(L)'
;MRRTGLGLKKLIVIGDRVLIRPDEKEERTEVGLYLPQTVKEKEEVIGGYIVKTGPGIPLADPASLGDEPWKSNGHTLRYIPMEARPGDYALFLRKAAVEITFEGEKYLILPQSAILVLVREEDTETEDEDGMEFPDDDLRF
;
A
#
# COMPACT_ATOMS: atom_id res chain seq x y z
N MET A 1 0.90 -3.53 -43.62
CA MET A 1 1.75 -3.37 -42.42
C MET A 1 0.85 -3.12 -41.21
N ARG A 2 0.63 -4.13 -40.36
CA ARG A 2 -0.18 -4.01 -39.13
C ARG A 2 0.74 -3.46 -38.03
N ARG A 3 0.49 -2.24 -37.55
CA ARG A 3 1.05 -1.78 -36.29
C ARG A 3 0.32 -2.53 -35.19
N THR A 4 0.96 -3.56 -34.64
CA THR A 4 0.49 -4.25 -33.43
C THR A 4 0.43 -3.24 -32.30
N GLY A 5 -0.74 -3.06 -31.70
CA GLY A 5 -0.89 -2.27 -30.49
C GLY A 5 0.01 -2.86 -29.41
N LEU A 6 1.03 -2.12 -28.99
CA LEU A 6 1.74 -2.40 -27.77
C LEU A 6 0.70 -2.22 -26.64
N GLY A 7 0.17 -3.33 -26.12
CA GLY A 7 -0.66 -3.27 -24.92
C GLY A 7 0.12 -2.58 -23.82
N LEU A 8 -0.52 -1.62 -23.13
CA LEU A 8 0.05 -0.95 -21.96
C LEU A 8 0.56 -2.02 -20.99
N LYS A 9 1.87 -2.09 -20.78
CA LYS A 9 2.48 -3.07 -19.88
C LYS A 9 2.16 -2.63 -18.45
N LYS A 10 1.71 -3.55 -17.61
CA LYS A 10 1.30 -3.26 -16.23
C LYS A 10 2.11 -4.11 -15.25
N LEU A 11 2.69 -3.47 -14.25
CA LEU A 11 3.26 -4.17 -13.09
C LEU A 11 2.16 -4.70 -12.18
N ILE A 12 2.23 -5.98 -11.84
CA ILE A 12 1.34 -6.67 -10.88
C ILE A 12 2.21 -7.14 -9.72
N VAL A 13 1.81 -6.79 -8.50
CA VAL A 13 2.54 -7.15 -7.28
C VAL A 13 1.91 -8.42 -6.69
N ILE A 14 2.75 -9.39 -6.31
CA ILE A 14 2.31 -10.74 -5.93
C ILE A 14 2.60 -11.03 -4.45
N GLY A 15 1.63 -11.63 -3.78
CA GLY A 15 1.70 -12.01 -2.37
C GLY A 15 1.70 -10.79 -1.46
N ASP A 16 2.53 -10.85 -0.43
CA ASP A 16 2.73 -9.82 0.59
C ASP A 16 3.76 -8.75 0.21
N ARG A 17 3.96 -8.53 -1.09
CA ARG A 17 4.96 -7.57 -1.60
C ARG A 17 4.36 -6.19 -1.79
N VAL A 18 5.22 -5.18 -1.74
CA VAL A 18 4.92 -3.81 -2.14
C VAL A 18 5.89 -3.36 -3.22
N LEU A 19 5.41 -2.49 -4.10
CA LEU A 19 6.21 -1.78 -5.10
C LEU A 19 6.34 -0.34 -4.65
N ILE A 20 7.57 0.13 -4.48
CA ILE A 20 7.91 1.45 -3.97
C ILE A 20 8.67 2.23 -5.04
N ARG A 21 8.35 3.51 -5.18
CA ARG A 21 9.20 4.49 -5.88
C ARG A 21 10.12 5.13 -4.82
N PRO A 22 11.45 4.94 -4.90
CA PRO A 22 12.37 5.49 -3.91
C PRO A 22 12.29 7.02 -3.88
N ASP A 23 12.42 7.61 -2.70
CA ASP A 23 12.62 9.04 -2.55
C ASP A 23 14.13 9.34 -2.68
N GLU A 24 14.52 10.10 -3.69
CA GLU A 24 15.93 10.41 -3.96
C GLU A 24 16.52 11.43 -2.96
N LYS A 25 15.70 11.99 -2.06
CA LYS A 25 16.11 13.01 -1.07
C LYS A 25 16.50 12.36 0.27
N GLU A 26 17.73 11.87 0.35
CA GLU A 26 18.25 11.08 1.49
C GLU A 26 18.56 11.91 2.77
N GLU A 27 18.41 13.24 2.77
CA GLU A 27 18.93 14.09 3.86
C GLU A 27 17.90 14.52 4.91
N ARG A 28 16.60 14.62 4.54
CA ARG A 28 15.47 14.89 5.44
C ARG A 28 14.22 14.26 4.84
N THR A 29 13.54 13.42 5.61
CA THR A 29 12.18 13.02 5.22
C THR A 29 11.29 14.26 5.29
N GLU A 30 10.55 14.56 4.22
CA GLU A 30 9.67 15.74 4.14
C GLU A 30 8.61 15.73 5.27
N VAL A 31 8.41 14.57 5.90
CA VAL A 31 7.51 14.30 7.02
C VAL A 31 8.12 14.54 8.43
N GLY A 32 9.32 15.10 8.53
CA GLY A 32 9.87 15.56 9.82
C GLY A 32 10.39 14.45 10.75
N LEU A 33 10.52 13.21 10.26
CA LEU A 33 11.13 12.10 11.00
C LEU A 33 12.66 12.25 11.01
N TYR A 34 13.22 12.44 12.20
CA TYR A 34 14.66 12.55 12.42
C TYR A 34 15.29 11.18 12.69
N LEU A 35 16.04 10.65 11.73
CA LEU A 35 16.84 9.44 11.94
C LEU A 35 18.10 9.78 12.77
N PRO A 36 18.40 9.03 13.85
CA PRO A 36 19.64 9.20 14.59
C PRO A 36 20.86 8.96 13.70
N GLN A 37 21.98 9.66 13.98
CA GLN A 37 23.18 9.64 13.11
C GLN A 37 23.77 8.24 12.91
N THR A 38 23.67 7.37 13.91
CA THR A 38 24.12 5.97 13.85
C THR A 38 23.36 5.12 12.83
N VAL A 39 22.14 5.50 12.47
CA VAL A 39 21.34 4.87 11.41
C VAL A 39 21.68 5.44 10.04
N LYS A 40 21.97 6.75 9.99
CA LYS A 40 22.39 7.46 8.77
C LYS A 40 23.73 6.94 8.23
N GLU A 41 24.71 6.69 9.09
CA GLU A 41 26.03 6.16 8.71
C GLU A 41 25.98 4.73 8.14
N LYS A 42 24.86 4.02 8.27
CA LYS A 42 24.76 2.61 7.85
C LYS A 42 24.11 2.41 6.48
N GLU A 43 23.56 3.45 5.85
CA GLU A 43 22.79 3.39 4.58
C GLU A 43 21.65 2.35 4.57
N GLU A 44 21.33 1.75 5.72
CA GLU A 44 20.47 0.57 5.80
C GLU A 44 18.99 0.94 5.74
N VAL A 45 18.60 2.17 6.11
CA VAL A 45 17.20 2.63 6.12
C VAL A 45 17.01 3.71 5.08
N ILE A 46 16.09 3.50 4.15
CA ILE A 46 15.70 4.47 3.11
C ILE A 46 14.19 4.65 3.06
N GLY A 47 13.75 5.68 2.36
CA GLY A 47 12.35 6.04 2.20
C GLY A 47 11.86 6.01 0.76
N GLY A 48 10.54 5.97 0.59
CA GLY A 48 9.90 6.06 -0.71
C GLY A 48 8.39 5.93 -0.63
N TYR A 49 7.71 6.19 -1.74
CA TYR A 49 6.25 6.14 -1.81
C TYR A 49 5.77 4.80 -2.37
N ILE A 50 4.75 4.22 -1.73
CA ILE A 50 4.13 2.98 -2.19
C ILE A 50 3.29 3.26 -3.43
N VAL A 51 3.62 2.57 -4.52
CA VAL A 51 2.92 2.69 -5.81
C VAL A 51 1.85 1.60 -5.94
N LYS A 52 2.16 0.37 -5.50
CA LYS A 52 1.24 -0.78 -5.55
C LYS A 52 1.51 -1.76 -4.42
N THR A 53 0.48 -2.49 -4.03
CA THR A 53 0.54 -3.57 -3.06
C THR A 53 0.02 -4.87 -3.67
N GLY A 54 0.53 -6.00 -3.20
CA GLY A 54 -0.01 -7.31 -3.54
C GLY A 54 -1.29 -7.62 -2.76
N PRO A 55 -1.91 -8.79 -2.99
CA PRO A 55 -3.12 -9.21 -2.29
C PRO A 55 -2.91 -9.56 -0.81
N GLY A 56 -1.65 -9.72 -0.38
CA GLY A 56 -1.31 -10.13 0.99
C GLY A 56 -1.00 -11.62 1.11
N ILE A 57 -1.09 -12.15 2.33
CA ILE A 57 -0.71 -13.54 2.64
C ILE A 57 -1.92 -14.45 2.40
N PRO A 58 -1.81 -15.47 1.53
CA PRO A 58 -2.91 -16.41 1.31
C PRO A 58 -3.15 -17.24 2.56
N LEU A 59 -4.41 -17.33 2.99
CA LEU A 59 -4.89 -18.18 4.06
C LEU A 59 -5.75 -19.28 3.46
N ALA A 60 -5.49 -20.53 3.86
CA ALA A 60 -6.36 -21.64 3.53
C ALA A 60 -7.72 -21.43 4.19
N ASP A 61 -8.81 -21.52 3.44
CA ASP A 61 -10.15 -21.42 4.02
C ASP A 61 -10.46 -22.72 4.81
N PRO A 62 -10.63 -22.67 6.14
CA PRO A 62 -10.95 -23.86 6.92
C PRO A 62 -12.31 -24.49 6.52
N ALA A 63 -13.22 -23.73 5.90
CA ALA A 63 -14.46 -24.28 5.34
C ALA A 63 -14.21 -25.19 4.12
N SER A 64 -13.06 -25.06 3.44
CA SER A 64 -12.69 -25.94 2.33
C SER A 64 -12.27 -27.35 2.75
N LEU A 65 -12.16 -27.63 4.06
CA LEU A 65 -11.86 -28.98 4.58
C LEU A 65 -13.09 -29.87 4.76
N GLY A 66 -14.31 -29.30 4.69
CA GLY A 66 -15.56 -30.01 4.96
C GLY A 66 -16.49 -30.24 3.76
N ASP A 67 -16.26 -29.57 2.64
CA ASP A 67 -17.12 -29.67 1.45
C ASP A 67 -16.70 -30.82 0.52
N GLU A 68 -17.69 -31.53 -0.01
CA GLU A 68 -17.47 -32.65 -0.93
C GLU A 68 -16.73 -32.18 -2.20
N PRO A 69 -15.71 -32.92 -2.69
CA PRO A 69 -14.77 -32.46 -3.72
C PRO A 69 -15.39 -32.05 -5.08
N TRP A 70 -16.65 -32.42 -5.33
CA TRP A 70 -17.41 -32.07 -6.53
C TRP A 70 -18.27 -30.80 -6.41
N LYS A 71 -18.43 -30.22 -5.20
CA LYS A 71 -19.03 -28.90 -5.02
C LYS A 71 -17.95 -27.84 -5.15
N SER A 72 -17.45 -27.67 -6.37
CA SER A 72 -16.43 -26.66 -6.69
C SER A 72 -17.03 -25.25 -6.68
N ASN A 73 -17.48 -24.78 -5.52
CA ASN A 73 -17.52 -23.35 -5.26
C ASN A 73 -16.04 -22.98 -5.04
N GLY A 74 -15.41 -22.49 -6.11
CA GLY A 74 -13.95 -22.37 -6.22
C GLY A 74 -13.29 -21.97 -4.91
N HIS A 75 -12.27 -22.73 -4.49
CA HIS A 75 -11.48 -22.49 -3.28
C HIS A 75 -11.21 -20.99 -3.16
N THR A 76 -11.99 -20.33 -2.30
CA THR A 76 -11.88 -18.88 -2.15
C THR A 76 -10.66 -18.68 -1.27
N LEU A 77 -9.51 -18.44 -1.91
CA LEU A 77 -8.30 -18.00 -1.24
C LEU A 77 -8.64 -16.70 -0.50
N ARG A 78 -8.78 -16.79 0.82
CA ARG A 78 -8.83 -15.61 1.67
C ARG A 78 -7.41 -15.09 1.81
N TYR A 79 -7.26 -13.78 1.93
CA TYR A 79 -5.96 -13.16 2.15
C TYR A 79 -6.00 -12.40 3.46
N ILE A 80 -4.91 -12.46 4.22
CA ILE A 80 -4.62 -11.45 5.21
C ILE A 80 -4.23 -10.20 4.42
N PRO A 81 -5.00 -9.11 4.50
CA PRO A 81 -4.78 -7.93 3.65
C PRO A 81 -3.46 -7.24 3.98
N MET A 82 -2.99 -6.45 3.02
CA MET A 82 -1.84 -5.57 3.23
C MET A 82 -2.21 -4.44 4.20
N GLU A 83 -1.30 -4.11 5.10
CA GLU A 83 -1.37 -2.92 5.97
C GLU A 83 -0.97 -1.66 5.17
N ALA A 84 0.02 -1.83 4.30
CA ALA A 84 0.44 -0.84 3.33
C ALA A 84 -0.65 -0.54 2.29
N ARG A 85 -0.79 0.73 1.94
CA ARG A 85 -1.69 1.23 0.90
C ARG A 85 -0.91 2.05 -0.14
N PRO A 86 -1.35 2.05 -1.42
CA PRO A 86 -0.81 2.99 -2.39
C PRO A 86 -0.93 4.44 -1.88
N GLY A 87 0.13 5.22 -2.03
CA GLY A 87 0.23 6.59 -1.53
C GLY A 87 0.96 6.73 -0.20
N ASP A 88 1.06 5.68 0.61
CA ASP A 88 1.82 5.73 1.86
C ASP A 88 3.29 6.07 1.60
N TYR A 89 3.87 6.87 2.49
CA TYR A 89 5.32 7.02 2.56
C TYR A 89 5.89 5.95 3.49
N ALA A 90 6.76 5.09 2.98
CA ALA A 90 7.32 3.96 3.71
C ALA A 90 8.80 4.19 4.05
N LEU A 91 9.18 3.92 5.29
CA LEU A 91 10.56 3.74 5.72
C LEU A 91 10.87 2.26 5.83
N PHE A 92 11.95 1.80 5.20
CA PHE A 92 12.26 0.38 5.10
C PHE A 92 13.76 0.14 4.97
N LEU A 93 14.16 -1.12 5.14
CA LEU A 93 15.56 -1.50 5.06
C LEU A 93 16.00 -1.71 3.60
N ARG A 94 17.01 -0.96 3.13
CA ARG A 94 17.59 -1.06 1.76
C ARG A 94 17.99 -2.50 1.42
N LYS A 95 18.60 -3.23 2.37
CA LYS A 95 19.03 -4.63 2.17
C LYS A 95 17.90 -5.62 1.87
N ALA A 96 16.65 -5.28 2.21
CA ALA A 96 15.49 -6.10 1.93
C ALA A 96 14.82 -5.74 0.59
N ALA A 97 15.28 -4.67 -0.07
CA ALA A 97 14.74 -4.20 -1.33
C ALA A 97 15.42 -4.87 -2.52
N VAL A 98 14.61 -5.24 -3.51
CA VAL A 98 15.06 -5.67 -4.83
C VAL A 98 14.81 -4.53 -5.81
N GLU A 99 15.87 -4.03 -6.44
CA GLU A 99 15.77 -2.95 -7.42
C GLU A 99 15.35 -3.48 -8.78
N ILE A 100 14.39 -2.81 -9.42
CA ILE A 100 13.99 -3.07 -10.80
C ILE A 100 13.88 -1.76 -11.58
N THR A 101 14.05 -1.84 -12.89
CA THR A 101 13.76 -0.73 -13.81
C THR A 101 12.65 -1.16 -14.75
N PHE A 102 11.59 -0.36 -14.83
CA PHE A 102 10.45 -0.62 -15.70
C PHE A 102 10.11 0.66 -16.46
N GLU A 103 10.11 0.57 -17.80
CA GLU A 103 9.82 1.71 -18.68
C GLU A 103 10.70 2.96 -18.44
N GLY A 104 11.94 2.75 -17.96
CA GLY A 104 12.90 3.82 -17.68
C GLY A 104 12.85 4.36 -16.25
N GLU A 105 11.86 3.95 -15.47
CA GLU A 105 11.68 4.36 -14.07
C GLU A 105 12.21 3.30 -13.11
N LYS A 106 12.83 3.73 -12.02
CA LYS A 106 13.35 2.84 -10.96
C LYS A 106 12.26 2.55 -9.93
N TYR A 107 12.17 1.29 -9.52
CA TYR A 107 11.31 0.85 -8.43
C TYR A 107 12.04 -0.13 -7.52
N LEU A 108 11.52 -0.23 -6.30
CA LEU A 108 11.95 -1.17 -5.28
C LEU A 108 10.80 -2.14 -4.98
N ILE A 109 11.13 -3.43 -4.87
CA ILE A 109 10.20 -4.46 -4.43
C ILE A 109 10.67 -5.00 -3.09
N LEU A 110 9.80 -5.02 -2.09
CA LEU A 110 10.09 -5.58 -0.78
C LEU A 110 8.85 -6.28 -0.20
N PRO A 111 9.02 -7.26 0.70
CA PRO A 111 7.91 -7.79 1.49
C PRO A 111 7.40 -6.73 2.48
N GLN A 112 6.11 -6.77 2.82
CA GLN A 112 5.52 -5.86 3.81
C GLN A 112 6.25 -5.91 5.15
N SER A 113 6.73 -7.08 5.57
CA SER A 113 7.46 -7.27 6.81
C SER A 113 8.80 -6.51 6.90
N ALA A 114 9.33 -6.03 5.77
CA ALA A 114 10.53 -5.19 5.73
C ALA A 114 10.24 -3.69 5.87
N ILE A 115 8.96 -3.29 5.84
CA ILE A 115 8.54 -1.92 6.12
C ILE A 115 8.60 -1.71 7.62
N LEU A 116 9.31 -0.67 8.04
CA LEU A 116 9.48 -0.30 9.44
C LEU A 116 8.35 0.61 9.90
N VAL A 117 7.99 1.59 9.06
CA VAL A 117 6.98 2.61 9.36
C VAL A 117 6.29 3.03 8.07
N LEU A 118 4.97 3.25 8.16
CA LEU A 118 4.16 3.91 7.16
C LEU A 118 3.75 5.29 7.69
N VAL A 119 3.88 6.32 6.87
CA VAL A 119 3.37 7.66 7.13
C VAL A 119 2.23 7.93 6.16
N ARG A 120 1.08 8.31 6.71
CA ARG A 120 -0.14 8.68 6.00
C ARG A 120 -0.72 9.90 6.68
N GLU A 121 -1.25 10.84 5.90
CA GLU A 121 -2.08 11.91 6.45
C GLU A 121 -3.34 11.29 7.06
N GLU A 122 -3.73 11.74 8.25
CA GLU A 122 -5.00 11.32 8.82
C GLU A 122 -6.11 11.86 7.92
N ASP A 123 -7.00 10.98 7.48
CA ASP A 123 -8.25 11.39 6.86
C ASP A 123 -8.98 12.20 7.94
N THR A 124 -8.93 13.52 7.86
CA THR A 124 -9.86 14.37 8.62
C THR A 124 -11.22 14.05 8.04
N GLU A 125 -11.90 13.07 8.63
CA GLU A 125 -13.33 12.89 8.44
C GLU A 125 -13.94 14.25 8.77
N THR A 126 -14.36 14.98 7.75
CA THR A 126 -15.28 16.09 7.95
C THR A 126 -16.52 15.41 8.53
N GLU A 127 -16.71 15.55 9.84
CA GLU A 127 -18.04 15.55 10.44
C GLU A 127 -18.76 16.74 9.80
N ASP A 128 -19.15 16.58 8.53
CA ASP A 128 -20.16 17.40 7.89
C ASP A 128 -21.45 17.05 8.65
N GLU A 129 -21.68 17.75 9.77
CA GLU A 129 -22.99 17.80 10.41
C GLU A 129 -24.01 18.11 9.31
N ASP A 130 -24.87 17.15 8.99
CA ASP A 130 -26.07 17.42 8.22
C ASP A 130 -26.90 18.40 9.05
N GLY A 131 -26.90 19.65 8.60
CA GLY A 131 -27.43 20.79 9.33
C GLY A 131 -28.75 20.45 10.01
N MET A 132 -28.78 20.64 11.34
CA MET A 132 -30.03 20.78 12.06
C MET A 132 -30.79 21.98 11.45
N GLU A 133 -31.65 21.73 10.47
CA GLU A 133 -32.81 22.57 10.23
C GLU A 133 -33.70 22.43 11.45
N PHE A 134 -33.58 23.38 12.38
CA PHE A 134 -34.67 23.65 13.31
C PHE A 134 -35.82 24.17 12.46
N PRO A 135 -36.98 23.50 12.41
CA PRO A 135 -38.16 24.13 11.84
C PRO A 135 -38.48 25.34 12.71
N ASP A 136 -38.37 26.54 12.13
CA ASP A 136 -39.02 27.74 12.65
C ASP A 136 -40.53 27.55 12.51
N ASP A 137 -41.12 26.71 13.36
CA ASP A 137 -42.56 26.57 13.46
C ASP A 137 -42.93 26.62 14.94
N ASP A 138 -42.93 27.85 15.46
CA ASP A 138 -43.94 28.31 16.42
C ASP A 138 -43.83 29.83 16.60
N LEU A 139 -44.30 30.57 15.59
CA LEU A 139 -44.89 31.90 15.80
C LEU A 139 -46.28 31.94 15.19
N ARG A 140 -47.25 32.17 16.09
CA ARG A 140 -48.63 32.64 15.89
C ARG A 140 -49.66 31.51 15.81
N PHE A 141 -50.41 31.32 16.90
CA PHE A 141 -51.78 31.86 17.05
C PHE A 141 -52.05 32.20 18.52
#